data_AF-A0A0F9AY53-F1
#
_entry.id   AF-A0A0F9AY53-F1
#
_cell.length_a   1.000
_cell.length_b   1.000
_cell.length_c   1.000
_cell.angle_alpha   90.00
_cell.angle_beta   90.00
_cell.angle_gamma   90.00
#
_symmetry.space_group_name_H-M   'P 1'
#
loop_
_entity.id
_entity.type
_entity.pdbx_description
1 polymer ?
#
loop_
_entity_poly.entity_id
_entity_poly.type
_entity_poly.pdbx_seq_one_letter_code
_entity_poly.pdbx_strand_id
1 'polypeptide(L)' 'MEKYDAAIIGGGSAGLAALKRLSQLGKQAILLEAGSKVGAKNISGGILYSKN' A
#
# COMPACT_ATOMS: atom_id res chain seq x y z
N MET A 1 22.72 5.42 2.04
CA MET A 1 21.58 4.56 2.45
C MET A 1 20.46 5.49 2.88
N GLU A 2 19.32 5.46 2.20
CA GLU A 2 18.15 6.26 2.60
C GLU A 2 17.60 5.74 3.94
N LYS A 3 17.14 6.64 4.82
CA LYS A 3 16.54 6.30 6.11
C LYS A 3 15.04 6.52 6.06
N TYR A 4 14.28 5.53 6.52
CA TYR A 4 12.83 5.58 6.64
C TYR A 4 12.43 5.17 8.06
N ASP A 5 11.35 5.75 8.58
CA ASP A 5 10.75 5.38 9.85
C ASP A 5 10.06 4.00 9.78
N ALA A 6 9.56 3.63 8.59
CA ALA A 6 8.88 2.35 8.36
C ALA A 6 8.97 1.89 6.90
N ALA A 7 8.92 0.57 6.71
CA ALA A 7 8.70 -0.09 5.42
C ALA A 7 7.37 -0.86 5.46
N ILE A 8 6.56 -0.68 4.41
CA ILE A 8 5.26 -1.35 4.26
C ILE A 8 5.36 -2.32 3.08
N ILE A 9 5.07 -3.60 3.33
CA ILE A 9 5.08 -4.65 2.30
C ILE A 9 3.64 -4.99 1.91
N GLY A 10 3.30 -4.75 0.65
CA GLY A 10 1.96 -4.91 0.08
C GLY A 10 1.25 -3.56 -0.11
N GLY A 11 0.99 -3.22 -1.37
CA GLY A 11 0.26 -2.04 -1.82
C GLY A 11 -1.25 -2.20 -1.90
N GLY A 12 -1.83 -3.14 -1.16
CA GLY A 12 -3.28 -3.27 -1.01
C GLY A 12 -3.91 -2.11 -0.22
N SER A 13 -5.22 -2.19 0.01
CA SER A 13 -5.98 -1.16 0.76
C SER A 13 -5.39 -0.90 2.15
N ALA A 14 -5.03 -1.94 2.88
CA ALA A 14 -4.42 -1.83 4.20
C ALA A 14 -3.05 -1.13 4.16
N GLY A 15 -2.18 -1.51 3.21
CA GLY A 15 -0.86 -0.90 3.07
C GLY A 15 -0.92 0.57 2.67
N LEU A 16 -1.80 0.91 1.73
CA LEU A 16 -2.04 2.31 1.34
C LEU A 16 -2.64 3.14 2.48
N ALA A 17 -3.57 2.57 3.26
CA ALA A 17 -4.13 3.25 4.43
C ALA A 17 -3.05 3.52 5.49
N ALA A 18 -2.16 2.55 5.74
CA ALA A 18 -1.03 2.71 6.65
C ALA A 18 -0.06 3.79 6.15
N LEU A 19 0.33 3.76 4.86
CA LEU A 19 1.21 4.77 4.27
C LEU A 19 0.61 6.17 4.38
N LYS A 20 -0.69 6.32 4.07
CA LYS A 20 -1.41 7.59 4.23
C LYS A 20 -1.36 8.07 5.68
N ARG A 21 -1.58 7.19 6.65
CA ARG A 21 -1.55 7.56 8.07
C ARG A 21 -0.16 8.00 8.52
N LEU A 22 0.89 7.31 8.08
CA LEU A 22 2.28 7.68 8.38
C LEU A 22 2.64 9.04 7.76
N SER A 23 2.25 9.28 6.51
CA SER A 23 2.44 10.58 5.85
C SER A 23 1.74 11.72 6.61
N GLN A 24 0.50 11.52 7.06
CA GLN A 24 -0.22 12.49 7.89
C GLN A 24 0.43 12.76 9.24
N LEU A 25 1.24 11.83 9.75
CA LEU A 25 2.02 11.97 10.98
C LEU A 25 3.42 12.56 10.73
N GLY A 26 3.73 12.97 9.49
CA GLY A 26 5.04 13.49 9.11
C GLY A 26 6.14 12.43 9.15
N LYS A 27 5.80 11.14 9.01
CA LYS A 27 6.75 10.03 9.00
C LYS A 27 7.18 9.70 7.58
N GLN A 28 8.47 9.49 7.41
CA GLN A 28 9.03 9.08 6.12
C GLN A 28 8.91 7.56 6.02
N ALA A 29 8.06 7.07 5.13
CA ALA A 29 7.82 5.64 4.94
C ALA A 29 7.94 5.26 3.47
N ILE A 30 8.35 4.02 3.22
CA ILE A 30 8.41 3.43 1.88
C ILE A 30 7.41 2.26 1.80
N LEU A 31 6.73 2.15 0.66
CA LEU A 31 5.82 1.05 0.37
C LEU A 31 6.35 0.25 -0.83
N LEU A 32 6.34 -1.07 -0.70
CA LEU A 32 6.76 -2.00 -1.74
C LEU A 32 5.59 -2.91 -2.11
N GLU A 33 5.36 -3.09 -3.40
CA GLU A 33 4.33 -3.97 -3.95
C GLU A 33 4.98 -4.88 -5.01
N ALA A 34 4.61 -6.15 -5.02
CA ALA A 34 5.12 -7.13 -5.98
C ALA A 34 4.42 -7.04 -7.34
N GLY A 35 3.16 -6.60 -7.34
CA GLY A 35 2.41 -6.32 -8.56
C GLY A 35 2.97 -5.13 -9.35
N SER A 36 2.68 -5.08 -10.65
CA SER A 36 3.08 -3.99 -11.54
C SER A 36 2.45 -2.63 -11.20
N LYS A 37 1.39 -2.63 -10.38
CA LYS A 37 0.71 -1.43 -9.88
C LYS A 37 0.29 -1.63 -8.43
N VAL A 38 0.26 -0.55 -7.65
CA VAL A 38 -0.34 -0.56 -6.31
C VAL A 38 -1.80 -1.00 -6.38
N GLY A 39 -2.23 -1.76 -5.39
CA GLY A 39 -3.57 -2.30 -5.29
C GLY A 39 -3.82 -3.53 -6.16
N ALA A 40 -2.84 -4.00 -6.97
CA ALA A 40 -3.04 -5.03 -8.00
C ALA A 40 -4.00 -6.14 -7.58
N LYS A 41 -3.81 -6.80 -6.44
CA LYS A 41 -4.68 -7.92 -6.01
C LYS A 41 -6.13 -7.54 -5.68
N ASN A 42 -6.40 -6.32 -5.23
CA ASN A 42 -7.76 -5.88 -4.85
C ASN A 42 -8.47 -5.09 -5.95
N ILE A 43 -7.73 -4.35 -6.80
CA ILE A 43 -8.28 -3.62 -7.96
C ILE A 43 -8.23 -4.38 -9.29
N SER A 44 -7.58 -5.55 -9.41
CA SER A 44 -7.54 -6.32 -10.68
C SER A 44 -8.36 -7.61 -10.71
N GLY A 45 -9.02 -8.01 -9.62
CA GLY A 45 -9.88 -9.22 -9.65
C GLY A 45 -10.51 -9.68 -8.33
N GLY A 46 -10.48 -8.86 -7.28
CA GLY A 46 -10.98 -9.22 -5.94
C GLY A 46 -12.30 -8.54 -5.56
N ILE A 47 -12.36 -8.02 -4.33
CA ILE A 47 -13.56 -7.46 -3.65
C ILE A 47 -14.43 -6.51 -4.49
N LEU A 48 -13.82 -5.76 -5.43
CA LEU A 48 -14.53 -4.81 -6.29
C LEU A 48 -15.28 -5.48 -7.44
N TYR A 49 -14.84 -6.66 -7.89
CA TYR A 49 -15.45 -7.46 -8.95
C TYR A 49 -16.10 -8.75 -8.45
N SER A 50 -15.97 -9.04 -7.15
CA SER A 50 -16.53 -10.24 -6.50
C SER A 50 -18.03 -10.11 -6.18
N LYS A 51 -18.62 -8.92 -6.35
CA LYS A 51 -20.06 -8.69 -6.15
C LYS A 51 -20.79 -8.75 -7.50
N ASN A 52 -21.05 -9.96 -7.96
CA ASN A 52 -22.13 -10.30 -8.88
C ASN A 52 -22.98 -11.37 -8.22
#